data_AF-M2VXQ7-F1
#
_entry.id   AF-M2VXQ7-F1
#
_cell.length_a   1.000
_cell.length_b   1.000
_cell.length_c   1.000
_cell.angle_alpha   90.00
_cell.angle_beta   90.00
_cell.angle_gamma   90.00
#
_symmetry.space_group_name_H-M   'P 1'
#
loop_
_entity.id
_entity.type
_entity.pdbx_description
1 polymer ?
#
loop_
_entity_poly.entity_id
_entity_poly.type
_entity_poly.pdbx_seq_one_letter_code
_entity_poly.pdbx_strand_id
1 'polypeptide(L)'
;MNSFAFQFRPSLKQVESAVAIIKAQIQAEEASLAEESQTTENGVKKQRYCPLHGCHHEEEDEELTVENFNGIPIFQAKGLTLLQNGRQLVPLFFSKDDCEKAWNQLVESDSSLPKDCDLDVGTLEDILQRIAQSTSLEFESIIFVAPKESLKVIGKEYPLDEIHGIPREQQQELLKQQRMERRLLKKQLKERPIHPPAVHFPTAREVAAAGGSPEAVREAILRNIERKRLLDLLRSFQTLQTSSKEDKQSSDIPHRQNLSETNEDPTTLQSSTTVSLRERARAGKWKRRGVAPEHKHNATSNKEVAVQ
;
A
#
# COMPACT_ATOMS: atom_id res chain seq x y z
N MET A 1 19.33 -6.07 1.55
CA MET A 1 17.98 -5.96 2.14
C MET A 1 17.09 -6.79 1.25
N ASN A 2 16.69 -7.98 1.70
CA ASN A 2 15.80 -8.84 0.92
C ASN A 2 14.43 -8.16 0.93
N SER A 3 14.06 -7.55 -0.19
CA SER A 3 12.67 -7.19 -0.46
C SER A 3 11.94 -8.52 -0.59
N PHE A 4 11.25 -8.93 0.48
CA PHE A 4 10.24 -9.97 0.40
C PHE A 4 9.09 -9.35 -0.39
N ALA A 5 9.25 -9.31 -1.71
CA ALA A 5 8.16 -9.03 -2.61
C ALA A 5 7.09 -10.07 -2.30
N PHE A 6 5.86 -9.62 -2.04
CA PHE A 6 4.69 -10.45 -2.23
C PHE A 6 4.88 -11.13 -3.58
N GLN A 7 5.07 -12.44 -3.58
CA GLN A 7 5.16 -13.22 -4.79
C GLN A 7 3.82 -13.90 -4.92
N PHE A 8 2.85 -13.19 -5.50
CA PHE A 8 1.63 -13.85 -5.90
C PHE A 8 1.92 -14.68 -7.16
N ARG A 9 1.48 -15.94 -7.18
CA ARG A 9 1.35 -16.75 -8.39
C ARG A 9 -0.14 -16.83 -8.68
N PRO A 10 -0.63 -16.58 -9.91
CA PRO A 10 -0.02 -16.84 -11.23
C PRO A 10 0.37 -15.58 -12.02
N SER A 11 1.13 -15.74 -13.11
CA SER A 11 1.50 -14.64 -14.02
C SER A 11 0.29 -14.08 -14.78
N LEU A 12 0.31 -12.78 -15.11
CA LEU A 12 -0.78 -12.11 -15.84
C LEU A 12 -1.20 -12.85 -17.13
N LYS A 13 -0.24 -13.45 -17.85
CA LYS A 13 -0.53 -14.25 -19.06
C LYS A 13 -1.40 -15.47 -18.77
N GLN A 14 -1.21 -16.10 -17.61
CA GLN A 14 -2.04 -17.23 -17.19
C GLN A 14 -3.45 -16.76 -16.84
N VAL A 15 -3.58 -15.60 -16.20
CA VAL A 15 -4.89 -14.99 -15.90
C VAL A 15 -5.61 -14.61 -17.20
N GLU A 16 -4.95 -13.94 -18.15
CA GLU A 16 -5.54 -13.54 -19.43
C GLU A 16 -5.95 -14.73 -20.29
N SER A 17 -5.11 -15.76 -20.37
CA SER A 17 -5.43 -17.01 -21.06
C SER A 17 -6.70 -17.65 -20.50
N ALA A 18 -6.87 -17.60 -19.18
CA ALA A 18 -8.02 -18.23 -18.56
C ALA A 18 -9.30 -17.39 -18.66
N VAL A 19 -9.20 -16.06 -18.59
CA VAL A 19 -10.34 -15.18 -18.90
C VAL A 19 -10.84 -15.46 -20.33
N ALA A 20 -9.93 -15.72 -21.28
CA ALA A 20 -10.32 -16.09 -22.63
C ALA A 20 -11.05 -17.45 -22.70
N ILE A 21 -10.60 -18.44 -21.93
CA ILE A 21 -11.24 -19.77 -21.85
C ILE A 21 -12.65 -19.67 -21.26
N ILE A 22 -12.79 -18.97 -20.13
CA ILE A 22 -14.09 -18.77 -19.46
C ILE A 22 -15.06 -18.04 -20.41
N LYS A 23 -14.58 -17.01 -21.09
CA LYS A 23 -15.42 -16.26 -22.05
C LYS A 23 -15.87 -17.14 -23.22
N ALA A 24 -15.02 -18.05 -23.69
CA ALA A 24 -15.38 -19.01 -24.73
C ALA A 24 -16.39 -20.06 -24.23
N GLN A 25 -16.26 -20.55 -22.98
CA GLN A 25 -17.23 -21.46 -22.37
C GLN A 25 -18.61 -20.82 -22.22
N ILE A 26 -18.68 -19.60 -21.71
CA ILE A 26 -19.95 -18.87 -21.57
C ILE A 26 -20.62 -18.70 -22.93
N GLN A 27 -19.87 -18.33 -23.97
CA GLN A 27 -20.40 -18.20 -25.33
C GLN A 27 -20.89 -19.54 -25.92
N ALA A 28 -20.19 -20.65 -25.62
CA ALA A 28 -20.62 -21.98 -26.05
C ALA A 28 -21.90 -22.44 -25.34
N GLU A 29 -22.03 -22.14 -24.04
CA GLU A 29 -23.23 -22.47 -23.26
C GLU A 29 -24.44 -21.63 -23.71
N GLU A 30 -24.26 -20.33 -23.94
CA GLU A 30 -25.27 -19.45 -24.53
C GLU A 30 -25.73 -19.92 -25.92
N ALA A 31 -24.81 -20.40 -26.76
CA ALA A 31 -25.15 -20.97 -28.06
C ALA A 31 -25.97 -22.26 -27.95
N SER A 32 -25.66 -23.12 -26.98
CA SER A 32 -26.41 -24.36 -26.74
C SER A 32 -27.82 -24.13 -26.19
N LEU A 33 -28.01 -23.13 -25.33
CA LEU A 33 -29.32 -22.74 -24.78
C LEU A 33 -30.24 -22.10 -25.82
N ALA A 34 -29.68 -21.46 -26.85
CA ALA A 34 -30.45 -20.92 -27.98
C ALA A 34 -31.06 -22.03 -28.87
N GLU A 35 -30.49 -23.23 -28.88
CA GLU A 35 -30.97 -24.36 -29.71
C GLU A 35 -32.03 -25.23 -29.00
N GLU A 36 -32.13 -25.22 -27.66
CA GLU A 36 -33.12 -26.04 -26.91
C GLU A 36 -34.54 -25.43 -26.84
N SER A 37 -34.78 -24.24 -27.38
CA SER A 37 -36.11 -23.60 -27.34
C SER A 37 -37.12 -24.12 -28.39
N GLN A 38 -36.80 -25.19 -29.10
CA GLN A 38 -37.76 -25.89 -29.97
C GLN A 38 -37.69 -27.40 -29.71
N THR A 39 -38.47 -27.91 -28.76
CA THR A 39 -39.45 -29.00 -28.97
C THR A 39 -39.90 -29.67 -27.66
N THR A 40 -41.20 -30.00 -27.66
CA THR A 40 -41.94 -30.95 -26.79
C THR A 40 -42.41 -30.49 -25.41
N GLU A 41 -43.69 -30.08 -25.42
CA GLU A 41 -44.66 -30.40 -24.37
C GLU A 41 -44.57 -31.89 -24.01
N ASN A 42 -43.98 -32.23 -22.87
CA ASN A 42 -44.42 -33.33 -22.00
C ASN A 42 -43.61 -33.30 -20.70
N GLY A 43 -44.30 -32.93 -19.63
CA GLY A 43 -43.70 -32.68 -18.33
C GLY A 43 -43.12 -33.94 -17.68
N VAL A 44 -41.82 -33.91 -17.40
CA VAL A 44 -41.21 -34.60 -16.26
C VAL A 44 -40.14 -33.68 -15.68
N LYS A 45 -40.40 -33.11 -14.50
CA LYS A 45 -39.41 -32.31 -13.76
C LYS A 45 -38.33 -33.24 -13.21
N LYS A 46 -37.17 -33.30 -13.87
CA LYS A 46 -35.99 -34.00 -13.35
C LYS A 46 -35.20 -33.05 -12.44
N GLN A 47 -35.50 -33.12 -11.15
CA GLN A 47 -34.78 -32.42 -10.08
C GLN A 47 -33.35 -32.99 -10.03
N ARG A 48 -32.36 -32.23 -10.54
CA ARG A 48 -30.95 -32.58 -10.40
C ARG A 48 -30.48 -32.19 -9.00
N TYR A 49 -30.14 -33.20 -8.22
CA TYR A 49 -29.47 -33.09 -6.94
C TYR A 49 -27.97 -32.84 -7.23
N CYS A 50 -27.40 -31.75 -6.73
CA CYS A 50 -25.95 -31.54 -6.74
C CYS A 50 -25.40 -32.04 -5.38
N PRO A 51 -24.58 -33.10 -5.34
CA PRO A 51 -24.04 -33.61 -4.08
C PRO A 51 -22.88 -32.74 -3.59
N LEU A 52 -23.10 -32.06 -2.46
CA LEU A 52 -22.05 -31.51 -1.59
C LEU A 52 -21.15 -32.67 -1.11
N HIS A 53 -20.09 -32.96 -1.87
CA HIS A 53 -18.86 -33.57 -1.36
C HIS A 53 -18.08 -32.38 -0.75
N GLY A 54 -17.71 -32.35 0.53
CA GLY A 54 -16.92 -33.35 1.23
C GLY A 54 -15.52 -32.77 1.44
N CYS A 55 -15.40 -31.71 2.25
CA CYS A 55 -14.14 -30.99 2.44
C CYS A 55 -13.26 -31.71 3.49
N HIS A 56 -12.39 -32.59 3.00
CA HIS A 56 -11.18 -33.04 3.69
C HIS A 56 -10.01 -32.79 2.73
N HIS A 57 -9.07 -31.90 3.06
CA HIS A 57 -7.69 -31.82 2.54
C HIS A 57 -6.95 -30.88 3.50
N GLU A 58 -5.99 -31.33 4.32
CA GLU A 58 -4.61 -31.73 3.97
C GLU A 58 -3.96 -30.75 2.99
N GLU A 59 -3.12 -29.87 3.53
CA GLU A 59 -2.39 -28.78 2.89
C GLU A 59 -1.35 -29.32 1.89
N GLU A 60 -1.80 -29.74 0.71
CA GLU A 60 -0.95 -29.79 -0.47
C GLU A 60 -0.99 -28.43 -1.17
N ASP A 61 0.15 -27.94 -1.66
CA ASP A 61 0.28 -26.67 -2.39
C ASP A 61 -0.52 -26.74 -3.72
N GLU A 62 -1.85 -26.61 -3.64
CA GLU A 62 -2.72 -26.56 -4.79
C GLU A 62 -2.35 -25.33 -5.64
N GLU A 63 -1.76 -25.60 -6.80
CA GLU A 63 -1.52 -24.58 -7.82
C GLU A 63 -2.85 -23.89 -8.13
N LEU A 64 -2.94 -22.59 -7.83
CA LEU A 64 -4.10 -21.75 -8.11
C LEU A 64 -4.41 -21.77 -9.62
N THR A 65 -5.23 -22.73 -10.03
CA THR A 65 -5.81 -22.79 -11.36
C THR A 65 -6.97 -21.80 -11.43
N VAL A 66 -7.22 -21.26 -12.60
CA VAL A 66 -8.18 -20.16 -12.76
C VAL A 66 -9.63 -20.60 -12.54
N GLU A 67 -9.90 -21.91 -12.61
CA GLU A 67 -11.19 -22.50 -12.26
C GLU A 67 -11.42 -22.56 -10.74
N ASN A 68 -10.37 -22.38 -9.93
CA ASN A 68 -10.41 -22.45 -8.46
C ASN A 68 -10.17 -21.09 -7.78
N PHE A 69 -10.21 -19.97 -8.53
CA PHE A 69 -10.04 -18.63 -7.98
C PHE A 69 -11.31 -18.17 -7.24
N ASN A 70 -11.56 -18.73 -6.06
CA ASN A 70 -12.66 -18.34 -5.19
C ASN A 70 -12.23 -17.15 -4.32
N GLY A 71 -12.73 -15.96 -4.63
CA GLY A 71 -12.52 -14.78 -3.78
C GLY A 71 -12.61 -13.46 -4.53
N ILE A 72 -12.36 -12.37 -3.81
CA ILE A 72 -12.33 -11.03 -4.39
C ILE A 72 -10.91 -10.75 -4.91
N PRO A 73 -10.70 -10.52 -6.22
CA PRO A 73 -9.37 -10.28 -6.77
C PRO A 73 -8.79 -8.96 -6.26
N ILE A 74 -7.51 -9.01 -5.91
CA ILE A 74 -6.68 -7.88 -5.50
C ILE A 74 -5.46 -7.82 -6.39
N PHE A 75 -5.15 -6.62 -6.88
CA PHE A 75 -4.07 -6.35 -7.81
C PHE A 75 -2.99 -5.51 -7.13
N GLN A 76 -1.72 -5.87 -7.35
CA GLN A 76 -0.56 -5.16 -6.85
C GLN A 76 0.46 -4.98 -7.97
N ALA A 77 0.96 -3.78 -8.17
CA ALA A 77 2.09 -3.54 -9.07
C ALA A 77 3.42 -3.64 -8.29
N LYS A 78 4.36 -4.47 -8.75
CA LYS A 78 5.65 -4.62 -8.09
C LYS A 78 6.44 -3.31 -8.12
N GLY A 79 6.87 -2.86 -6.94
CA GLY A 79 7.64 -1.61 -6.79
C GLY A 79 6.79 -0.34 -6.72
N LEU A 80 5.47 -0.43 -6.93
CA LEU A 80 4.56 0.70 -6.69
C LEU A 80 4.44 0.93 -5.18
N THR A 81 4.84 2.12 -4.74
CA THR A 81 4.69 2.54 -3.34
C THR A 81 4.30 4.00 -3.27
N LEU A 82 3.54 4.36 -2.24
CA LEU A 82 3.07 5.72 -2.00
C LEU A 82 3.82 6.32 -0.82
N LEU A 83 4.18 7.60 -0.90
CA LEU A 83 4.74 8.31 0.24
C LEU A 83 3.67 9.25 0.82
N GLN A 84 3.08 8.86 1.94
CA GLN A 84 2.05 9.65 2.62
C GLN A 84 2.45 9.85 4.09
N ASN A 85 2.41 11.09 4.57
CA ASN A 85 2.76 11.44 5.95
C ASN A 85 4.13 10.90 6.38
N GLY A 86 5.10 10.90 5.45
CA GLY A 86 6.43 10.37 5.67
C GLY A 86 6.54 8.85 5.82
N ARG A 87 5.46 8.11 5.56
CA ARG A 87 5.40 6.65 5.53
C ARG A 87 5.31 6.15 4.10
N GLN A 88 6.03 5.07 3.81
CA GLN A 88 5.92 4.36 2.55
C GLN A 88 4.80 3.33 2.67
N LEU A 89 3.81 3.43 1.80
CA LEU A 89 2.64 2.56 1.78
C LEU A 89 2.63 1.72 0.50
N VAL A 90 2.13 0.49 0.59
CA VAL A 90 1.99 -0.44 -0.52
C VAL A 90 0.51 -0.52 -0.88
N PRO A 91 0.09 0.02 -2.03
CA PRO A 91 -1.31 0.00 -2.44
C PRO A 91 -1.71 -1.34 -3.04
N LEU A 92 -2.84 -1.87 -2.58
CA LEU A 92 -3.52 -3.06 -3.09
C LEU A 92 -4.87 -2.66 -3.69
N PHE A 93 -5.06 -2.92 -4.97
CA PHE A 93 -6.19 -2.41 -5.75
C PHE A 93 -7.26 -3.46 -5.94
N PHE A 94 -8.52 -3.06 -5.87
CA PHE A 94 -9.65 -3.91 -6.26
C PHE A 94 -9.93 -3.89 -7.78
N SER A 95 -9.26 -3.01 -8.53
CA SER A 95 -9.44 -2.87 -9.98
C SER A 95 -8.09 -2.89 -10.69
N LYS A 96 -7.95 -3.76 -11.70
CA LYS A 96 -6.76 -3.86 -12.55
C LYS A 96 -6.45 -2.52 -13.22
N ASP A 97 -7.46 -1.90 -13.82
CA ASP A 97 -7.32 -0.64 -14.55
C ASP A 97 -6.80 0.50 -13.67
N ASP A 98 -7.25 0.53 -12.41
CA ASP A 98 -6.80 1.55 -11.45
C ASP A 98 -5.33 1.31 -11.04
N CYS A 99 -4.92 0.05 -10.89
CA CYS A 99 -3.54 -0.33 -10.62
C CYS A 99 -2.61 0.07 -11.77
N GLU A 100 -2.99 -0.25 -13.02
CA GLU A 100 -2.21 0.08 -14.22
C GLU A 100 -2.11 1.59 -14.44
N LYS A 101 -3.20 2.35 -14.21
CA LYS A 101 -3.17 3.81 -14.26
C LYS A 101 -2.20 4.39 -13.24
N ALA A 102 -2.22 3.90 -12.00
CA ALA A 102 -1.31 4.33 -10.96
C ALA A 102 0.17 4.01 -11.31
N TRP A 103 0.43 2.86 -11.93
CA TRP A 103 1.76 2.53 -12.44
C TRP A 103 2.21 3.46 -13.57
N ASN A 104 1.36 3.68 -14.57
CA ASN A 104 1.68 4.56 -15.69
C ASN A 104 2.01 5.99 -15.21
N GLN A 105 1.27 6.49 -14.23
CA GLN A 105 1.55 7.76 -13.57
C GLN A 105 2.93 7.77 -12.88
N LEU A 106 3.29 6.69 -12.19
CA LEU A 106 4.61 6.57 -11.59
C LEU A 106 5.71 6.58 -12.66
N VAL A 107 5.55 5.84 -13.76
CA VAL A 107 6.48 5.80 -14.89
C VAL A 107 6.62 7.17 -15.57
N GLU A 108 5.52 7.93 -15.71
CA GLU A 108 5.55 9.30 -16.22
C GLU A 108 6.39 10.23 -15.33
N SER A 109 6.32 10.04 -14.00
CA SER A 109 7.10 10.81 -13.04
C SER A 109 8.58 10.39 -12.97
N ASP A 110 8.87 9.11 -13.23
CA ASP A 110 10.20 8.52 -13.22
C ASP A 110 10.45 7.63 -14.44
N SER A 111 11.03 8.25 -15.47
CA SER A 111 11.38 7.59 -16.72
C SER A 111 12.46 6.50 -16.60
N SER A 112 13.04 6.29 -15.41
CA SER A 112 13.99 5.19 -15.18
C SER A 112 13.30 3.85 -14.93
N LEU A 113 12.00 3.86 -14.63
CA LEU A 113 11.22 2.67 -14.36
C LEU A 113 10.82 1.94 -15.67
N PRO A 114 10.61 0.61 -15.62
CA PRO A 114 10.08 -0.14 -16.76
C PRO A 114 8.69 0.37 -17.16
N LYS A 115 8.44 0.44 -18.46
CA LYS A 115 7.12 0.81 -18.99
C LYS A 115 6.07 -0.26 -18.71
N ASP A 116 6.49 -1.52 -18.73
CA ASP A 116 5.61 -2.65 -18.48
C ASP A 116 5.35 -2.77 -16.97
N CYS A 117 4.08 -2.89 -16.60
CA CYS A 117 3.66 -3.10 -15.23
C CYS A 117 3.78 -4.58 -14.87
N ASP A 118 4.65 -4.93 -13.92
CA ASP A 118 4.70 -6.28 -13.35
C ASP A 118 3.60 -6.40 -12.28
N LEU A 119 2.45 -6.92 -12.71
CA LEU A 119 1.25 -7.09 -11.89
C LEU A 119 1.21 -8.47 -11.23
N ASP A 120 0.96 -8.43 -9.93
CA ASP A 120 0.69 -9.58 -9.08
C ASP A 120 -0.81 -9.58 -8.70
N VAL A 121 -1.42 -10.77 -8.68
CA VAL A 121 -2.84 -10.97 -8.43
C VAL A 121 -3.04 -11.93 -7.26
N GLY A 122 -3.80 -11.50 -6.25
CA GLY A 122 -4.17 -12.30 -5.09
C GLY A 122 -5.67 -12.24 -4.79
N THR A 123 -6.13 -12.99 -3.80
CA THR A 123 -7.48 -12.83 -3.25
C THR A 123 -7.44 -11.96 -1.99
N LEU A 124 -8.53 -11.24 -1.73
CA LEU A 124 -8.68 -10.47 -0.49
C LEU A 124 -8.60 -11.40 0.73
N GLU A 125 -9.22 -12.57 0.63
CA GLU A 125 -9.28 -13.59 1.65
C GLU A 125 -7.87 -14.04 2.07
N ASP A 126 -7.01 -14.39 1.11
CA ASP A 126 -5.62 -14.79 1.37
C ASP A 126 -4.84 -13.66 2.05
N ILE A 127 -5.04 -12.42 1.60
CA ILE A 127 -4.35 -11.26 2.17
C ILE A 127 -4.79 -11.05 3.62
N LEU A 128 -6.10 -11.08 3.88
CA LEU A 128 -6.65 -10.93 5.23
C LEU A 128 -6.21 -12.06 6.16
N GLN A 129 -6.17 -13.30 5.66
CA GLN A 129 -5.67 -14.44 6.41
C GLN A 129 -4.19 -14.26 6.79
N ARG A 130 -3.35 -13.83 5.84
CA ARG A 130 -1.93 -13.53 6.10
C ARG A 130 -1.77 -12.40 7.10
N ILE A 131 -2.55 -11.31 6.99
CA ILE A 131 -2.55 -10.21 7.97
C ILE A 131 -2.86 -10.75 9.36
N ALA A 132 -3.91 -11.57 9.49
CA ALA A 132 -4.36 -12.12 10.77
C ALA A 132 -3.35 -13.09 11.41
N GLN A 133 -2.63 -13.87 10.60
CA GLN A 133 -1.63 -14.82 11.06
C GLN A 133 -0.26 -14.17 11.32
N SER A 134 -0.02 -12.96 10.77
CA SER A 134 1.25 -12.27 10.91
C SER A 134 1.44 -11.64 12.29
N THR A 135 2.65 -11.75 12.82
CA THR A 135 3.10 -10.98 14.00
C THR A 135 4.04 -9.82 13.61
N SER A 136 4.30 -9.67 12.31
CA SER A 136 5.25 -8.70 11.77
C SER A 136 4.56 -7.36 11.50
N LEU A 137 5.34 -6.28 11.43
CA LEU A 137 4.83 -4.94 11.08
C LEU A 137 4.75 -4.73 9.56
N GLU A 138 4.93 -5.77 8.74
CA GLU A 138 5.01 -5.60 7.28
C GLU A 138 3.67 -5.16 6.68
N PHE A 139 2.57 -5.64 7.26
CA PHE A 139 1.21 -5.31 6.84
C PHE A 139 0.74 -3.93 7.30
N GLU A 140 1.44 -3.26 8.23
CA GLU A 140 1.11 -1.88 8.64
C GLU A 140 1.28 -0.87 7.49
N SER A 141 2.08 -1.23 6.48
CA SER A 141 2.32 -0.39 5.30
C SER A 141 1.29 -0.62 4.20
N ILE A 142 0.43 -1.61 4.31
CA ILE A 142 -0.51 -1.97 3.25
C ILE A 142 -1.76 -1.10 3.32
N ILE A 143 -2.22 -0.62 2.17
CA ILE A 143 -3.52 0.05 2.05
C ILE A 143 -4.35 -0.60 0.95
N PHE A 144 -5.64 -0.73 1.21
CA PHE A 144 -6.60 -1.17 0.20
C PHE A 144 -7.18 0.04 -0.54
N VAL A 145 -7.12 -0.01 -1.87
CA VAL A 145 -7.59 1.04 -2.77
C VAL A 145 -8.85 0.55 -3.46
N ALA A 146 -10.00 1.06 -2.98
CA ALA A 146 -11.31 0.79 -3.56
C ALA A 146 -11.38 1.25 -5.03
N PRO A 147 -12.25 0.65 -5.86
CA PRO A 147 -12.42 1.08 -7.25
C PRO A 147 -12.83 2.55 -7.33
N LYS A 148 -12.24 3.29 -8.28
CA LYS A 148 -12.51 4.72 -8.45
C LYS A 148 -13.99 5.02 -8.67
N GLU A 149 -14.70 4.13 -9.36
CA GLU A 149 -16.14 4.24 -9.61
C GLU A 149 -16.95 4.16 -8.30
N SER A 150 -16.59 3.24 -7.40
CA SER A 150 -17.25 3.10 -6.10
C SER A 150 -17.05 4.34 -5.23
N LEU A 151 -15.86 4.95 -5.24
CA LEU A 151 -15.57 6.17 -4.49
C LEU A 151 -16.33 7.39 -5.03
N LYS A 152 -16.53 7.49 -6.35
CA LYS A 152 -17.35 8.54 -6.97
C LYS A 152 -18.80 8.49 -6.51
N VAL A 153 -19.38 7.29 -6.40
CA VAL A 153 -20.78 7.10 -5.98
C VAL A 153 -21.01 7.63 -4.55
N ILE A 154 -20.03 7.43 -3.66
CA ILE A 154 -20.09 7.90 -2.27
C ILE A 154 -19.59 9.33 -2.09
N GLY A 155 -19.21 10.03 -3.17
CA GLY A 155 -18.69 11.39 -3.12
C GLY A 155 -17.37 11.54 -2.36
N LYS A 156 -16.54 10.48 -2.30
CA LYS A 156 -15.21 10.53 -1.69
C LYS A 156 -14.13 10.73 -2.73
N GLU A 157 -13.09 11.45 -2.34
CA GLU A 157 -11.90 11.66 -3.17
C GLU A 157 -11.10 10.36 -3.32
N TYR A 158 -10.48 10.20 -4.48
CA TYR A 158 -9.65 9.05 -4.78
C TYR A 158 -8.27 9.25 -4.14
N PRO A 159 -7.77 8.33 -3.29
CA PRO A 159 -6.56 8.56 -2.49
C PRO A 159 -5.30 8.75 -3.33
N LEU A 160 -5.32 8.36 -4.61
CA LEU A 160 -4.20 8.55 -5.53
C LEU A 160 -4.28 9.83 -6.36
N ASP A 161 -5.41 10.54 -6.34
CA ASP A 161 -5.54 11.80 -7.07
C ASP A 161 -4.68 12.90 -6.39
N GLU A 162 -4.48 12.84 -5.07
CA GLU A 162 -3.61 13.75 -4.30
C GLU A 162 -2.11 13.61 -4.63
N ILE A 163 -1.68 12.45 -5.16
CA ILE A 163 -0.27 12.21 -5.51
C ILE A 163 0.18 13.17 -6.62
N HIS A 164 -0.76 13.62 -7.46
CA HIS A 164 -0.51 14.56 -8.55
C HIS A 164 -0.32 16.00 -8.09
N GLY A 165 -0.54 16.29 -6.81
CA GLY A 165 -0.53 17.65 -6.28
C GLY A 165 0.79 18.12 -5.69
N ILE A 166 1.74 17.24 -5.38
CA ILE A 166 3.01 17.63 -4.76
C ILE A 166 4.06 17.77 -5.87
N PRO A 167 4.50 18.99 -6.23
CA PRO A 167 5.58 19.16 -7.17
C PRO A 167 6.77 18.30 -6.78
N ARG A 168 7.41 17.64 -7.76
CA ARG A 168 8.58 16.76 -7.54
C ARG A 168 9.66 17.42 -6.66
N GLU A 169 9.78 18.74 -6.73
CA GLU A 169 10.64 19.57 -5.89
C GLU A 169 10.26 19.50 -4.40
N GLN A 170 8.97 19.61 -4.05
CA GLN A 170 8.49 19.45 -2.68
C GLN A 170 8.71 18.02 -2.17
N GLN A 171 8.49 17.01 -3.02
CA GLN A 171 8.71 15.61 -2.62
C GLN A 171 10.20 15.33 -2.33
N GLN A 172 11.10 15.87 -3.17
CA GLN A 172 12.54 15.80 -2.92
C GLN A 172 12.95 16.58 -1.67
N GLU A 173 12.36 17.74 -1.42
CA GLU A 173 12.67 18.56 -0.24
C GLU A 173 12.23 17.87 1.05
N LEU A 174 11.06 17.21 1.04
CA LEU A 174 10.57 16.42 2.17
C LEU A 174 11.48 15.23 2.48
N LEU A 175 11.98 14.55 1.44
CA LEU A 175 13.01 13.50 1.56
C LEU A 175 14.34 14.04 2.12
N LYS A 176 14.77 15.24 1.71
CA LYS A 176 15.97 15.89 2.27
C LYS A 176 15.76 16.26 3.73
N GLN A 177 14.61 16.82 4.09
CA GLN A 177 14.25 17.14 5.48
C GLN A 177 14.29 15.91 6.37
N GLN A 178 13.68 14.79 5.96
CA GLN A 178 13.75 13.54 6.72
C GLN A 178 15.20 13.03 6.88
N ARG A 179 16.02 13.11 5.83
CA ARG A 179 17.44 12.74 5.91
C ARG A 179 18.21 13.63 6.89
N MET A 180 17.92 14.93 6.90
CA MET A 180 18.50 15.90 7.84
C MET A 180 18.05 15.61 9.28
N GLU A 181 16.76 15.35 9.49
CA GLU A 181 16.19 15.06 10.80
C GLU A 181 16.76 13.75 11.38
N ARG A 182 16.85 12.68 10.58
CA ARG A 182 17.51 11.43 11.02
C ARG A 182 18.98 11.65 11.36
N ARG A 183 19.68 12.54 10.65
CA ARG A 183 21.06 12.91 11.00
C ARG A 183 21.13 13.68 12.32
N LEU A 184 20.19 14.58 12.56
CA LEU A 184 20.11 15.34 13.80
C LEU A 184 19.79 14.43 15.00
N LEU A 185 18.80 13.54 14.84
CA LEU A 185 18.44 12.55 15.86
C LEU A 185 19.62 11.63 16.18
N LYS A 186 20.35 11.16 15.15
CA LYS A 186 21.58 10.37 15.35
C LYS A 186 22.67 11.14 16.08
N LYS A 187 22.84 12.44 15.83
CA LYS A 187 23.79 13.27 16.59
C LYS A 187 23.37 13.39 18.05
N GLN A 188 22.10 13.68 18.33
CA GLN A 188 21.56 13.74 19.69
C GLN A 188 21.71 12.41 20.44
N LEU A 189 21.51 11.27 19.76
CA LEU A 189 21.71 9.94 20.32
C LEU A 189 23.18 9.63 20.60
N LYS A 190 24.11 10.12 19.77
CA LYS A 190 25.56 9.88 19.92
C LYS A 190 26.19 10.72 21.03
N GLU A 191 25.57 11.85 21.40
CA GLU A 191 26.01 12.71 22.49
C GLU A 191 25.49 12.27 23.87
N ARG A 192 24.53 11.33 23.93
CA ARG A 192 24.23 10.66 25.19
C ARG A 192 25.35 9.65 25.46
N PRO A 193 26.13 9.80 26.54
CA PRO A 193 27.11 8.78 26.90
C PRO A 193 26.38 7.44 26.99
N ILE A 194 26.88 6.46 26.24
CA ILE A 194 26.39 5.08 26.25
C ILE A 194 26.85 4.47 27.58
N HIS A 195 26.29 4.96 28.68
CA HIS A 195 26.09 4.09 29.82
C HIS A 195 24.93 3.21 29.39
N PRO A 196 25.14 1.90 29.14
CA PRO A 196 23.99 1.00 29.03
C PRO A 196 23.13 1.32 30.24
N PRO A 197 21.85 1.70 30.06
CA PRO A 197 20.99 2.02 31.19
C PRO A 197 21.14 0.83 32.10
N ALA A 198 21.64 1.02 33.33
CA ALA A 198 21.86 -0.09 34.24
C ALA A 198 20.49 -0.76 34.40
N VAL A 199 20.26 -1.85 33.67
CA VAL A 199 18.94 -2.44 33.54
C VAL A 199 18.72 -3.15 34.86
N HIS A 200 18.17 -2.41 35.80
CA HIS A 200 17.96 -2.88 37.15
C HIS A 200 16.76 -3.83 37.10
N PHE A 201 17.04 -5.13 37.05
CA PHE A 201 16.06 -6.19 37.21
C PHE A 201 16.16 -6.72 38.65
N PRO A 202 15.58 -6.02 39.66
CA PRO A 202 15.73 -6.38 41.06
C PRO A 202 15.29 -7.82 41.33
N THR A 203 14.16 -8.22 40.75
CA THR A 203 13.60 -9.57 40.91
C THR A 203 14.47 -10.65 40.28
N ALA A 204 15.05 -10.40 39.10
CA ALA A 204 15.93 -11.37 38.47
C ALA A 204 17.24 -11.53 39.25
N ARG A 205 17.72 -10.45 39.87
CA ARG A 205 18.90 -10.46 40.75
C ARG A 205 18.62 -11.21 42.06
N GLU A 206 17.44 -11.06 42.65
CA GLU A 206 17.01 -11.81 43.82
C GLU A 206 16.90 -13.32 43.52
N VAL A 207 16.26 -13.69 42.40
CA VAL A 207 16.14 -15.09 41.97
C VAL A 207 17.52 -15.71 41.70
N ALA A 208 18.42 -14.98 41.05
CA ALA A 208 19.79 -15.43 40.84
C ALA A 208 20.58 -15.57 42.16
N ALA A 209 20.44 -14.62 43.08
CA ALA A 209 21.10 -14.66 44.39
C ALA A 209 20.60 -15.81 45.27
N ALA A 210 19.34 -16.22 45.11
CA ALA A 210 18.75 -17.39 45.77
C ALA A 210 19.16 -18.74 45.12
N GLY A 211 20.02 -18.72 44.10
CA GLY A 211 20.44 -19.93 43.38
C GLY A 211 19.39 -20.49 42.41
N GLY A 212 18.47 -19.64 41.95
CA GLY A 212 17.43 -20.02 40.98
C GLY A 212 18.02 -20.50 39.65
N SER A 213 17.27 -21.36 38.95
CA SER A 213 17.68 -21.86 37.64
C SER A 213 17.77 -20.73 36.60
N PRO A 214 18.58 -20.89 35.54
CA PRO A 214 18.65 -19.91 34.45
C PRO A 214 17.28 -19.59 33.83
N GLU A 215 16.36 -20.55 33.78
CA GLU A 215 14.99 -20.33 33.31
C GLU A 215 14.19 -19.45 34.26
N ALA A 216 14.28 -19.66 35.57
CA ALA A 216 13.61 -18.81 36.56
C ALA A 216 14.10 -17.36 36.50
N VAL A 217 15.40 -17.15 36.23
CA VAL A 217 15.97 -15.82 36.01
C VAL A 217 15.41 -15.18 34.74
N ARG A 218 15.29 -15.94 33.64
CA ARG A 218 14.69 -15.46 32.38
C ARG A 218 13.23 -15.07 32.57
N GLU A 219 12.44 -15.89 33.26
CA GLU A 219 11.04 -15.55 33.59
C GLU A 219 10.95 -14.27 34.41
N ALA A 220 11.80 -14.10 35.42
CA ALA A 220 11.81 -12.90 36.25
C ALA A 220 12.16 -11.63 35.45
N ILE A 221 13.02 -11.74 34.43
CA ILE A 221 13.32 -10.65 33.49
C ILE A 221 12.08 -10.31 32.66
N LEU A 222 11.42 -11.32 32.08
CA LEU A 222 10.22 -11.12 31.25
C LEU A 222 9.09 -10.45 32.04
N ARG A 223 8.80 -10.93 33.26
CA ARG A 223 7.79 -10.32 34.14
C ARG A 223 8.10 -8.86 34.46
N ASN A 224 9.37 -8.50 34.65
CA ASN A 224 9.76 -7.11 34.89
C ASN A 224 9.59 -6.23 33.64
N ILE A 225 9.89 -6.77 32.44
CA ILE A 225 9.65 -6.07 31.18
C ILE A 225 8.14 -5.80 30.98
N GLU A 226 7.30 -6.81 31.21
CA GLU A 226 5.85 -6.68 31.13
C GLU A 226 5.31 -5.66 32.14
N ARG A 227 5.74 -5.74 33.40
CA ARG A 227 5.35 -4.78 34.44
C ARG A 227 5.73 -3.35 34.06
N LYS A 228 6.93 -3.15 33.50
CA LYS A 228 7.36 -1.83 33.04
C LYS A 228 6.49 -1.31 31.89
N ARG A 229 6.19 -2.16 30.89
CA ARG A 229 5.28 -1.79 29.79
C ARG A 229 3.90 -1.38 30.30
N LEU A 230 3.34 -2.11 31.26
CA LEU A 230 2.05 -1.75 31.88
C LEU A 230 2.11 -0.41 32.61
N LEU A 231 3.19 -0.14 33.34
CA LEU A 231 3.37 1.15 34.02
C LEU A 231 3.53 2.33 33.03
N ASP A 232 4.26 2.13 31.93
CA ASP A 232 4.41 3.15 30.89
C ASP A 232 3.07 3.43 30.20
N LEU A 233 2.25 2.39 29.97
CA LEU A 233 0.90 2.53 29.41
C LEU A 233 -0.04 3.27 30.36
N LEU A 234 -0.04 2.92 31.66
CA LEU A 234 -0.79 3.65 32.69
C LEU A 234 -0.38 5.13 32.78
N ARG A 235 0.92 5.41 32.69
CA ARG A 235 1.43 6.80 32.68
C ARG A 235 0.93 7.56 31.45
N SER A 236 0.98 6.95 30.27
CA SER A 236 0.47 7.58 29.04
C SER A 236 -1.03 7.91 29.14
N PHE A 237 -1.81 7.04 29.78
CA PHE A 237 -3.24 7.28 30.00
C PHE A 237 -3.49 8.45 30.94
N GLN A 238 -2.72 8.57 32.03
CA GLN A 238 -2.81 9.71 32.94
C GLN A 238 -2.48 11.04 32.26
N THR A 239 -1.45 11.07 31.40
CA THR A 239 -1.08 12.30 30.68
C THR A 239 -2.18 12.78 29.72
N LEU A 240 -2.95 11.86 29.13
CA LEU A 240 -4.09 12.19 28.27
C LEU A 240 -5.28 12.75 29.07
N GLN A 241 -5.47 12.31 30.31
CA GLN A 241 -6.53 12.83 31.17
C GLN A 241 -6.25 14.24 31.68
N THR A 242 -4.98 14.59 31.92
CA THR A 242 -4.62 15.92 32.40
C THR A 242 -4.67 16.98 31.30
N SER A 243 -4.31 16.63 30.06
CA SER A 243 -4.35 17.58 28.93
C SER A 243 -5.77 18.02 28.57
N SER A 244 -6.79 17.20 28.83
CA SER A 244 -8.19 17.54 28.52
C SER A 244 -8.82 18.60 29.46
N LYS A 245 -8.17 18.95 30.58
CA LYS A 245 -8.71 19.91 31.55
C LYS A 245 -8.22 21.35 31.37
N GLU A 246 -7.14 21.58 30.64
CA GLU A 246 -6.56 22.93 30.50
C GLU A 246 -7.23 23.77 29.40
N ASP A 247 -8.02 23.17 28.49
CA ASP A 247 -8.69 23.90 27.40
C ASP A 247 -9.99 24.65 27.81
N LYS A 248 -10.38 24.63 29.09
CA LYS A 248 -11.63 25.28 29.55
C LYS A 248 -11.44 26.59 30.32
N GLN A 249 -10.24 27.14 30.39
CA GLN A 249 -9.96 28.33 31.22
C GLN A 249 -9.35 29.54 30.50
N SER A 250 -9.42 29.61 29.16
CA SER A 250 -8.95 30.77 28.38
C SER A 250 -10.03 31.35 27.46
N SER A 251 -11.20 31.67 28.01
CA SER A 251 -12.23 32.47 27.35
C SER A 251 -12.43 33.82 28.04
N ASP A 252 -11.35 34.59 28.21
CA ASP A 252 -11.44 36.04 28.45
C ASP A 252 -10.93 36.76 27.20
N ILE A 253 -11.84 36.97 26.25
CA ILE A 253 -11.61 37.83 25.09
C ILE A 253 -12.16 39.23 25.45
N PRO A 254 -11.32 40.28 25.40
CA PRO A 254 -11.80 41.64 25.63
C PRO A 254 -12.69 42.10 24.47
N HIS A 255 -13.85 42.61 24.86
CA HIS A 255 -14.86 43.26 24.03
C HIS A 255 -14.23 44.40 23.20
N ARG A 256 -14.18 44.25 21.87
CA ARG A 256 -13.84 45.34 20.94
C ARG A 256 -15.07 45.72 20.13
N GLN A 257 -15.51 46.95 20.35
CA GLN A 257 -16.68 47.58 19.73
C GLN A 257 -16.45 47.94 18.26
N ASN A 258 -17.56 47.86 17.51
CA ASN A 258 -17.98 48.70 16.37
C ASN A 258 -17.10 48.84 15.12
N LEU A 259 -17.70 48.59 13.95
CA LEU A 259 -18.10 49.63 12.99
C LEU A 259 -18.81 49.03 11.74
N SER A 260 -20.02 49.55 11.48
CA SER A 260 -20.69 49.88 10.19
C SER A 260 -20.38 49.03 8.94
N GLU A 261 -21.40 48.35 8.39
CA GLU A 261 -22.26 48.84 7.27
C GLU A 261 -21.51 49.12 5.96
N THR A 262 -21.80 48.33 4.93
CA THR A 262 -22.23 48.85 3.61
C THR A 262 -22.77 47.70 2.77
N ASN A 263 -24.04 47.84 2.40
CA ASN A 263 -24.70 47.13 1.31
C ASN A 263 -23.99 47.46 -0.01
N GLU A 264 -23.84 46.50 -0.91
CA GLU A 264 -23.98 46.71 -2.35
C GLU A 264 -24.37 45.35 -2.99
N ASP A 265 -25.52 45.34 -3.67
CA ASP A 265 -25.96 44.31 -4.61
C ASP A 265 -24.96 44.20 -5.79
N PRO A 266 -25.04 43.13 -6.61
CA PRO A 266 -25.52 43.44 -7.95
C PRO A 266 -26.42 42.38 -8.60
N THR A 267 -27.38 42.98 -9.30
CA THR A 267 -28.26 42.55 -10.37
C THR A 267 -27.62 41.63 -11.43
N THR A 268 -28.36 40.56 -11.72
CA THR A 268 -28.77 40.03 -13.04
C THR A 268 -28.22 40.76 -14.27
N LEU A 269 -27.59 40.01 -15.20
CA LEU A 269 -27.92 40.03 -16.64
C LEU A 269 -27.18 38.96 -17.45
N GLN A 270 -27.79 38.67 -18.60
CA GLN A 270 -27.74 37.46 -19.40
C GLN A 270 -26.65 37.43 -20.47
N SER A 271 -26.49 36.22 -21.00
CA SER A 271 -26.34 35.84 -22.42
C SER A 271 -25.06 36.17 -23.18
N SER A 272 -24.43 35.07 -23.62
CA SER A 272 -23.89 34.79 -24.97
C SER A 272 -22.88 35.76 -25.57
N THR A 273 -21.71 35.25 -25.98
CA THR A 273 -21.20 35.35 -27.36
C THR A 273 -20.01 34.39 -27.53
N THR A 274 -19.99 33.74 -28.69
CA THR A 274 -19.03 32.81 -29.27
C THR A 274 -17.73 33.49 -29.76
N VAL A 275 -16.80 32.70 -30.32
CA VAL A 275 -15.57 33.09 -31.07
C VAL A 275 -14.35 33.29 -30.13
N SER A 276 -13.17 32.71 -30.32
CA SER A 276 -12.42 32.28 -31.51
C SER A 276 -11.38 31.20 -31.16
N LEU A 277 -11.18 30.25 -32.07
CA LEU A 277 -9.92 29.53 -32.25
C LEU A 277 -8.74 30.51 -32.27
N ARG A 278 -7.64 30.17 -31.58
CA ARG A 278 -6.31 30.57 -32.03
C ARG A 278 -5.27 29.55 -31.61
N GLU A 279 -4.89 28.74 -32.60
CA GLU A 279 -3.67 27.96 -32.63
C GLU A 279 -2.45 28.82 -32.28
N ARG A 280 -1.60 28.31 -31.40
CA ARG A 280 -0.18 28.67 -31.37
C ARG A 280 0.65 27.40 -31.28
N ALA A 281 0.95 26.85 -32.45
CA ALA A 281 2.12 26.04 -32.66
C ALA A 281 3.37 26.87 -32.35
N ARG A 282 4.22 26.39 -31.43
CA ARG A 282 5.62 26.80 -31.37
C ARG A 282 6.49 25.56 -31.52
N ALA A 283 6.95 25.38 -32.75
CA ALA A 283 8.03 24.47 -33.11
C ALA A 283 9.34 24.96 -32.48
N GLY A 284 9.80 24.26 -31.44
CA GLY A 284 11.13 24.43 -30.84
C GLY A 284 12.13 23.51 -31.52
N LYS A 285 12.82 24.04 -32.53
CA LYS A 285 13.87 23.38 -33.32
C LYS A 285 15.17 23.33 -32.50
N TRP A 286 15.47 22.21 -31.83
CA TRP A 286 16.76 22.00 -31.16
C TRP A 286 17.73 21.25 -32.08
N LYS A 287 18.81 21.95 -32.42
CA LYS A 287 19.86 21.55 -33.36
C LYS A 287 20.98 20.84 -32.61
N ARG A 288 21.41 19.71 -33.18
CA ARG A 288 22.49 18.80 -32.76
C ARG A 288 23.82 19.51 -32.43
N ARG A 289 24.49 19.03 -31.37
CA ARG A 289 25.95 18.78 -31.25
C ARG A 289 26.04 17.57 -30.28
N GLY A 290 26.65 16.42 -30.55
CA GLY A 290 27.75 16.09 -31.44
C GLY A 290 29.06 16.04 -30.66
N VAL A 291 29.23 15.07 -29.74
CA VAL A 291 30.53 14.64 -29.19
C VAL A 291 30.41 13.18 -28.74
N ALA A 292 31.10 12.28 -29.44
CA ALA A 292 31.53 10.97 -28.93
C ALA A 292 32.84 11.18 -28.13
N PRO A 293 33.19 10.29 -27.19
CA PRO A 293 34.29 9.39 -27.56
C PRO A 293 34.27 7.98 -26.92
N GLU A 294 34.87 7.08 -27.71
CA GLU A 294 35.87 6.05 -27.37
C GLU A 294 35.54 4.88 -26.43
N HIS A 295 35.55 3.71 -27.09
CA HIS A 295 35.90 2.39 -26.59
C HIS A 295 37.12 2.40 -25.65
N LYS A 296 36.98 1.72 -24.50
CA LYS A 296 38.08 0.98 -23.88
C LYS A 296 37.64 -0.45 -23.58
N HIS A 297 38.22 -1.37 -24.32
CA HIS A 297 38.27 -2.79 -24.01
C HIS A 297 39.03 -2.98 -22.69
N ASN A 298 38.43 -3.67 -21.72
CA ASN A 298 39.19 -4.36 -20.68
C ASN A 298 38.90 -5.85 -20.81
N ALA A 299 39.85 -6.54 -21.44
CA ALA A 299 40.04 -7.96 -21.29
C ALA A 299 40.65 -8.21 -19.90
N THR A 300 40.01 -9.03 -19.07
CA THR A 300 40.68 -9.65 -17.92
C THR A 300 40.59 -11.15 -18.06
N SER A 301 41.78 -11.69 -18.25
CA SER A 301 42.21 -13.08 -18.34
C SER A 301 41.74 -13.95 -17.17
N ASN A 302 41.45 -15.20 -17.54
CA ASN A 302 41.50 -16.43 -16.75
C ASN A 302 42.45 -16.39 -15.55
N LYS A 303 42.00 -16.99 -14.44
CA LYS A 303 42.87 -17.82 -13.60
C LYS A 303 42.08 -19.00 -13.03
N GLU A 304 42.22 -20.10 -13.75
CA GLU A 304 42.00 -21.47 -13.32
C GLU A 304 42.99 -21.77 -12.19
N VAL A 305 42.51 -22.23 -11.03
CA VAL A 305 43.34 -22.84 -9.99
C VAL A 305 42.68 -24.15 -9.61
N ALA A 306 43.23 -25.23 -10.16
CA ALA A 306 43.08 -26.58 -9.68
C ALA A 306 44.45 -27.02 -9.17
N VAL A 307 44.60 -27.27 -7.87
CA VAL A 307 45.63 -28.15 -7.31
C VAL A 307 45.10 -28.74 -5.99
N GLN A 308 44.94 -30.07 -6.03
CA GLN A 308 45.10 -31.13 -5.02
C GLN A 308 44.37 -31.03 -3.66
#